data_AF-W1XW07-F1
#
_entry.id   AF-W1XW07-F1
#
_cell.length_a   1.000
_cell.length_b   1.000
_cell.length_c   1.000
_cell.angle_alpha   90.00
_cell.angle_beta   90.00
_cell.angle_gamma   90.00
#
_symmetry.space_group_name_H-M   'P 1'
#
loop_
_entity.id
_entity.type
_entity.pdbx_description
1 polymer ?
#
loop_
_entity_poly.entity_id
_entity_poly.type
_entity_poly.pdbx_seq_one_letter_code
_entity_poly.pdbx_strand_id
1 'polypeptide(L)' 'MASPILSLGNQTGEGWFLTAEMIELIESGTKNIACLQPFACLPNHVTGKGMIKTLKEKYSDSNIVAIDY' A
#
# COMPACT_ATOMS: atom_id res chain seq x y z
N MET A 1 -4.23 26.02 8.83
CA MET A 1 -4.01 26.33 7.40
C MET A 1 -4.40 25.20 6.44
N ALA A 2 -4.92 24.04 6.89
CA ALA A 2 -5.57 23.06 6.00
C ALA A 2 -7.09 22.91 6.23
N SER A 3 -7.58 23.30 7.42
CA SER A 3 -8.99 23.23 7.83
C SER A 3 -10.04 23.93 6.95
N PRO A 4 -9.72 24.97 6.15
CA PRO A 4 -10.71 25.55 5.22
C PRO A 4 -10.89 24.73 3.93
N ILE A 5 -9.97 23.81 3.64
CA ILE A 5 -9.89 23.08 2.36
C ILE A 5 -10.18 21.58 2.56
N LEU A 6 -9.68 21.00 3.66
CA LEU A 6 -9.99 19.63 4.04
C LEU A 6 -9.90 19.43 5.56
N SER A 7 -10.62 18.43 6.07
CA SER A 7 -10.62 18.10 7.49
C SER A 7 -9.21 17.72 7.96
N LEU A 8 -8.79 18.27 9.10
CA LEU A 8 -7.55 17.87 9.76
C LEU A 8 -7.58 16.40 10.23
N GLY A 9 -8.77 15.78 10.24
CA GLY A 9 -8.98 14.35 10.47
C GLY A 9 -8.74 13.48 9.23
N ASN A 10 -8.23 14.03 8.12
CA ASN A 10 -7.72 13.25 7.00
C ASN A 10 -6.40 12.53 7.37
N GLN A 11 -6.49 11.63 8.33
CA GLN A 11 -5.43 10.73 8.78
C GLN A 11 -5.80 9.34 8.27
N THR A 12 -5.09 8.84 7.26
CA THR A 12 -5.32 7.50 6.70
C THR A 12 -4.63 6.44 7.55
N GLY A 13 -5.01 6.37 8.85
CA GLY A 13 -4.71 5.29 9.80
C GLY A 13 -3.35 4.61 9.66
N GLU A 14 -3.37 3.28 9.66
CA GLU A 14 -2.19 2.41 9.53
C GLU A 14 -1.86 2.11 8.06
N GLY A 15 -2.04 3.08 7.15
CA GLY A 15 -1.83 2.87 5.72
C GLY A 15 -0.40 2.44 5.35
N TRP A 16 0.58 2.74 6.20
CA TRP A 16 1.98 2.30 6.06
C TRP A 16 2.15 0.79 6.29
N PHE A 17 1.24 0.16 7.05
CA PHE A 17 1.35 -1.22 7.49
C PHE A 17 1.37 -2.19 6.32
N LEU A 18 0.50 -2.02 5.32
CA LEU A 18 0.51 -2.86 4.12
C LEU A 18 1.85 -2.80 3.37
N THR A 19 2.46 -1.62 3.28
CA THR A 19 3.75 -1.47 2.62
C THR A 19 4.86 -2.15 3.42
N ALA A 20 4.82 -2.05 4.75
CA ALA A 20 5.77 -2.71 5.64
C ALA A 20 5.69 -4.24 5.52
N GLU A 21 4.47 -4.81 5.57
CA GLU A 21 4.22 -6.24 5.39
C GLU A 21 4.70 -6.74 4.02
N MET A 22 4.46 -5.96 2.95
CA MET A 22 4.98 -6.30 1.61
C MET A 22 6.52 -6.36 1.60
N ILE A 23 7.21 -5.42 2.27
CA ILE A 23 8.67 -5.42 2.36
C ILE A 23 9.17 -6.63 3.15
N GLU A 24 8.56 -6.94 4.30
CA GLU A 24 8.94 -8.09 5.12
C GLU A 24 8.78 -9.42 4.37
N LEU A 25 7.70 -9.57 3.60
CA LEU A 25 7.49 -10.73 2.73
C LEU A 25 8.57 -10.83 1.65
N ILE A 26 8.93 -9.71 1.01
CA ILE A 26 9.99 -9.69 -0.01
C ILE A 26 11.33 -10.08 0.61
N GLU A 27 11.69 -9.51 1.76
CA GLU A 27 12.95 -9.77 2.46
C GLU A 27 13.05 -11.20 3.02
N SER A 28 11.92 -11.84 3.31
CA SER A 28 11.85 -13.27 3.63
C SER A 28 11.90 -14.20 2.41
N GLY A 29 12.04 -13.65 1.20
CA GLY A 29 12.22 -14.41 -0.04
C GLY A 29 10.95 -14.61 -0.87
N THR A 30 9.84 -13.96 -0.52
CA THR A 30 8.59 -14.04 -1.28
C THR A 30 8.69 -13.22 -2.56
N LYS A 31 8.59 -13.90 -3.71
CA LYS A 31 8.65 -13.24 -5.03
C LYS A 31 7.30 -12.79 -5.56
N ASN A 32 6.19 -13.34 -5.06
CA ASN A 32 4.87 -13.06 -5.59
C ASN A 32 3.92 -12.74 -4.43
N ILE A 33 3.31 -11.55 -4.46
CA ILE A 33 2.40 -11.04 -3.43
C ILE A 33 1.07 -10.68 -4.09
N ALA A 34 -0.02 -11.23 -3.56
CA ALA A 34 -1.38 -10.87 -3.93
C ALA A 34 -2.05 -10.13 -2.78
N CYS A 35 -2.25 -8.82 -2.93
CA CYS A 35 -2.93 -7.98 -1.96
C CYS A 35 -4.44 -8.06 -2.21
N LEU A 36 -5.17 -8.77 -1.34
CA LEU A 36 -6.62 -8.89 -1.38
C LEU A 36 -7.24 -7.84 -0.47
N GLN A 37 -7.93 -6.86 -1.04
CA GLN A 37 -8.36 -5.69 -0.27
C GLN A 37 -9.78 -5.27 -0.66
N PRO A 38 -10.59 -4.81 0.31
CA PRO A 38 -11.94 -4.35 0.02
C PRO A 38 -11.90 -3.08 -0.84
N PHE A 39 -12.83 -2.99 -1.78
CA PHE A 39 -13.00 -1.82 -2.64
C PHE A 39 -13.24 -0.55 -1.82
N ALA A 40 -12.69 0.58 -2.29
CA ALA A 40 -12.82 1.92 -1.71
C ALA A 40 -12.17 2.15 -0.33
N CYS A 41 -11.31 1.24 0.16
CA CYS A 41 -10.51 1.49 1.35
C CYS A 41 -9.41 2.54 1.06
N LEU A 42 -9.54 3.75 1.61
CA LEU A 42 -8.62 4.88 1.40
C LEU A 42 -7.14 4.53 1.70
N PRO A 43 -6.82 3.88 2.83
CA PRO A 43 -5.46 3.39 3.10
C PRO A 43 -4.97 2.39 2.05
N ASN A 44 -5.80 1.45 1.62
CA ASN A 44 -5.45 0.52 0.54
C ASN A 44 -5.08 1.31 -0.74
N HIS A 45 -5.94 2.22 -1.18
CA HIS A 45 -5.76 2.91 -2.46
C HIS A 45 -4.62 3.93 -2.46
N VAL A 46 -4.47 4.73 -1.40
CA VAL A 46 -3.50 5.83 -1.34
C VAL A 46 -2.12 5.32 -0.95
N THR A 47 -2.01 4.48 0.08
CA THR A 47 -0.72 4.07 0.66
C THR A 47 -0.34 2.63 0.34
N GLY A 48 -1.30 1.75 0.01
CA GLY A 48 -1.01 0.38 -0.44
C GLY A 48 -0.67 0.31 -1.92
N LYS A 49 -1.69 0.45 -2.78
CA LYS A 49 -1.57 0.41 -4.24
C LYS A 49 -0.62 1.47 -4.78
N GLY A 50 -0.60 2.65 -4.16
CA GLY A 50 0.32 3.74 -4.48
C GLY A 50 1.80 3.36 -4.37
N MET A 51 2.14 2.42 -3.48
CA MET A 51 3.54 2.05 -3.24
C MET A 51 4.05 0.88 -4.10
N ILE A 52 3.15 0.15 -4.78
CA ILE A 52 3.51 -1.01 -5.60
C ILE A 52 4.58 -0.66 -6.64
N LYS A 53 4.44 0.48 -7.32
CA LYS A 53 5.41 0.91 -8.34
C LYS A 53 6.81 1.07 -7.75
N THR A 54 6.93 1.80 -6.65
CA THR A 54 8.21 2.02 -5.96
C THR A 54 8.82 0.72 -5.42
N LEU A 55 7.99 -0.18 -4.89
CA LEU A 55 8.46 -1.49 -4.42
C LEU A 55 9.02 -2.31 -5.58
N LYS A 56 8.36 -2.35 -6.74
CA LYS A 56 8.88 -3.06 -7.93
C LYS A 56 10.16 -2.44 -8.50
N GLU A 57 10.34 -1.12 -8.38
CA GLU A 57 11.58 -0.45 -8.78
C GLU A 57 12.75 -0.81 -7.85
N LYS A 58 12.50 -0.92 -6.54
CA LYS A 58 13.52 -1.27 -5.53
C LYS A 58 13.80 -2.78 -5.46
N TYR A 59 12.78 -3.60 -5.66
CA TYR A 59 12.81 -5.06 -5.56
C TYR A 59 12.34 -5.66 -6.91
N SER A 60 13.23 -5.66 -7.89
CA SER A 60 12.91 -6.03 -9.29
C SER A 60 12.46 -7.48 -9.49
N ASP A 61 12.80 -8.38 -8.56
CA ASP A 61 12.39 -9.79 -8.56
C ASP A 61 11.02 -10.02 -7.86
N SER A 62 10.37 -8.94 -7.40
CA SER A 62 9.07 -9.00 -6.74
C SER A 62 7.91 -8.66 -7.68
N ASN A 63 6.91 -9.54 -7.72
CA ASN A 63 5.66 -9.38 -8.44
C ASN A 63 4.54 -9.13 -7.44
N ILE A 64 3.92 -7.95 -7.52
CA ILE A 64 2.85 -7.54 -6.60
C ILE A 64 1.60 -7.22 -7.42
N VAL A 65 0.47 -7.82 -7.05
CA VAL A 65 -0.85 -7.55 -7.65
C VAL A 65 -1.84 -7.14 -6.55
N ALA A 66 -2.61 -6.08 -6.80
CA ALA A 66 -3.72 -5.70 -5.94
C ALA A 66 -5.03 -6.19 -6.57
N ILE A 67 -5.84 -6.88 -5.78
CA ILE A 67 -7.16 -7.41 -6.17
C ILE A 67 -8.19 -6.77 -5.25
N ASP A 68 -8.98 -5.89 -5.85
CA ASP A 68 -10.08 -5.20 -5.18
C ASP A 68 -11.36 -6.03 -5.34
N TYR A 69 -12.07 -6.29 -4.24
CA TYR A 69 -13.36 -7.00 -4.21
C TYR A 69 -14.44 -6.27 -3.42
#